data_AF-A0A8K0G450-F1
#
_entry.id   AF-A0A8K0G450-F1
#
_cell.length_a   1.000
_cell.length_b   1.000
_cell.length_c   1.000
_cell.angle_alpha   90.00
_cell.angle_beta   90.00
_cell.angle_gamma   90.00
#
_symmetry.space_group_name_H-M   'P 1'
#
loop_
_entity.id
_entity.type
_entity.pdbx_description
1 polymer ?
#
loop_
_entity_poly.entity_id
_entity_poly.type
_entity_poly.pdbx_seq_one_letter_code
_entity_poly.pdbx_strand_id
1 'polypeptide(L)'
;MKDTDSSKSRKIKYDQERSNPCLREQNLTFKCYDKHNYNKEKCENQINNYKLCKSFWGHIRTQRKREGIIPHLPEPEERERIKAEFFEEYLKQSS
;
A
#
# COMPACT_ATOMS: atom_id res chain seq x y z
N MET A 1 -13.63 -43.95 13.31
CA MET A 1 -12.18 -44.21 13.23
C MET A 1 -11.74 -43.78 11.83
N LYS A 2 -10.98 -42.72 11.62
CA LYS A 2 -9.77 -42.29 12.32
C LYS A 2 -9.76 -40.78 12.56
N ASP A 3 -9.48 -40.43 13.81
CA ASP A 3 -9.00 -39.13 14.23
C ASP A 3 -7.61 -38.87 13.64
N THR A 4 -7.38 -37.68 13.11
CA THR A 4 -6.05 -37.07 13.10
C THR A 4 -6.19 -35.58 13.41
N ASP A 5 -5.99 -35.30 14.69
CA ASP A 5 -5.55 -34.01 15.23
C ASP A 5 -4.36 -33.46 14.42
N SER A 6 -4.44 -32.16 14.08
CA SER A 6 -3.26 -31.38 13.71
C SER A 6 -3.47 -29.93 14.15
N SER A 7 -3.27 -29.70 15.44
CA SER A 7 -2.34 -28.68 15.96
C SER A 7 -2.24 -27.35 15.19
N LYS A 8 -2.85 -26.31 15.80
CA LYS A 8 -2.36 -24.92 15.92
C LYS A 8 -1.60 -24.31 14.72
N SER A 9 -2.27 -23.37 14.05
CA SER A 9 -1.66 -22.06 13.85
C SER A 9 -2.76 -20.99 13.76
N ARG A 10 -2.98 -20.25 14.85
CA ARG A 10 -3.69 -18.97 14.77
C ARG A 10 -2.79 -18.02 13.98
N LYS A 11 -2.83 -18.10 12.65
CA LYS A 11 -2.31 -17.04 11.79
C LYS A 11 -3.09 -15.79 12.18
N ILE A 12 -2.45 -14.89 12.92
CA ILE A 12 -2.96 -13.53 13.13
C ILE A 12 -3.28 -13.03 11.73
N LYS A 13 -4.57 -12.77 11.44
CA LYS A 13 -4.98 -12.21 10.15
C LYS A 13 -4.20 -10.92 9.98
N TYR A 14 -3.25 -10.91 9.04
CA TYR A 14 -2.45 -9.74 8.74
C TYR A 14 -3.39 -8.67 8.17
N ASP A 15 -3.58 -7.59 8.92
CA ASP A 15 -4.40 -6.46 8.50
C ASP A 15 -3.69 -5.71 7.36
N GLN A 16 -4.06 -6.08 6.13
CA GLN A 16 -3.53 -5.47 4.91
C GLN A 16 -3.88 -3.99 4.82
N GLU A 17 -5.03 -3.55 5.36
CA GLU A 17 -5.43 -2.15 5.29
C GLU A 17 -4.51 -1.28 6.14
N ARG A 18 -4.15 -1.74 7.34
CA ARG A 18 -3.18 -1.03 8.19
C ARG A 18 -1.75 -1.11 7.69
N SER A 19 -1.33 -2.25 7.16
CA SER A 19 0.08 -2.50 6.86
C SER A 19 0.50 -2.19 5.42
N ASN A 20 -0.44 -2.17 4.47
CA ASN A 20 -0.19 -1.91 3.06
C ASN A 20 -0.95 -0.65 2.60
N PRO A 21 -0.28 0.52 2.55
CA PRO A 21 -0.94 1.75 2.14
C PRO A 21 -1.22 1.83 0.63
N CYS A 22 -0.80 0.81 -0.13
CA CYS A 22 -1.01 0.67 -1.57
C CYS A 22 -1.86 -0.56 -1.91
N LEU A 23 -2.66 -1.05 -0.96
CA LEU A 23 -3.49 -2.24 -1.14
C LEU A 23 -4.43 -2.11 -2.35
N ARG A 24 -4.99 -0.92 -2.57
CA ARG A 24 -5.87 -0.64 -3.70
C ARG A 24 -5.13 -0.76 -5.04
N GLU A 25 -3.98 -0.12 -5.18
CA GLU A 25 -3.17 -0.13 -6.40
C GLU A 25 -2.58 -1.52 -6.67
N GLN A 26 -2.23 -2.26 -5.62
CA GLN A 26 -1.84 -3.66 -5.71
C GLN A 26 -2.99 -4.52 -6.27
N ASN A 27 -4.20 -4.38 -5.74
CA ASN A 27 -5.38 -5.12 -6.20
C ASN A 27 -5.73 -4.78 -7.66
N LEU A 28 -5.58 -3.52 -8.08
CA LEU A 28 -5.77 -3.13 -9.48
C LEU A 28 -4.73 -3.77 -10.40
N THR A 29 -3.47 -3.85 -9.95
CA THR A 29 -2.40 -4.51 -10.70
C THR A 29 -2.67 -6.00 -10.86
N PHE A 30 -3.09 -6.69 -9.80
CA PHE A 30 -3.45 -8.11 -9.85
C PHE A 30 -4.66 -8.37 -10.77
N LYS A 31 -5.73 -7.57 -10.64
CA LYS A 31 -6.89 -7.66 -11.53
C LYS A 31 -6.50 -7.48 -13.01
N CYS A 32 -5.56 -6.58 -13.29
CA CYS A 32 -5.06 -6.39 -14.65
C CYS A 32 -4.31 -7.62 -15.16
N TYR A 33 -3.41 -8.19 -14.33
CA TYR A 33 -2.69 -9.41 -14.68
C TYR A 33 -3.63 -10.58 -14.94
N ASP A 34 -4.62 -10.79 -14.08
CA ASP A 34 -5.59 -11.88 -14.23
C ASP A 34 -6.38 -11.73 -15.54
N LYS A 35 -6.73 -10.49 -15.94
CA LYS A 35 -7.43 -10.21 -17.20
C LYS A 35 -6.57 -10.40 -18.44
N HIS A 36 -5.26 -10.18 -18.35
CA HIS A 36 -4.36 -10.11 -19.49
C HIS A 36 -3.32 -11.22 -19.53
N ASN A 37 -3.59 -12.36 -18.86
CA ASN A 37 -2.68 -13.50 -18.77
C ASN A 37 -1.26 -13.09 -18.34
N TYR A 38 -1.17 -12.24 -17.31
CA TYR A 38 0.08 -11.71 -16.75
C TYR A 38 0.95 -10.92 -17.74
N ASN A 39 0.38 -10.44 -18.85
CA ASN A 39 1.09 -9.54 -19.75
C ASN A 39 1.33 -8.18 -19.07
N LYS A 40 2.62 -7.88 -18.81
CA LYS A 40 3.05 -6.65 -18.11
C LYS A 40 2.81 -5.37 -18.92
N GLU A 41 3.02 -5.42 -20.22
CA GLU A 41 2.87 -4.25 -21.11
C GLU A 41 1.43 -3.76 -21.12
N LYS A 42 0.46 -4.68 -21.05
CA LYS A 42 -0.98 -4.35 -20.95
C LYS A 42 -1.38 -3.73 -19.61
N CYS A 43 -0.52 -3.78 -18.61
CA CYS A 43 -0.79 -3.35 -17.24
C CYS A 43 0.14 -2.25 -16.75
N GLU A 44 0.87 -1.59 -17.66
CA GLU A 44 1.90 -0.61 -17.32
C GLU A 44 1.37 0.52 -16.43
N ASN A 45 0.18 1.05 -16.72
CA ASN A 45 -0.44 2.11 -15.93
C ASN A 45 -0.70 1.69 -14.47
N GLN A 46 -1.26 0.50 -14.26
CA GLN A 46 -1.53 -0.03 -12.92
C GLN A 46 -0.23 -0.29 -12.15
N ILE A 47 0.78 -0.82 -12.85
CA ILE A 47 2.12 -1.04 -12.29
C ILE A 47 2.75 0.30 -11.88
N ASN A 48 2.67 1.31 -12.74
CA ASN A 48 3.23 2.63 -12.48
C ASN A 48 2.52 3.31 -11.29
N ASN A 49 1.19 3.24 -11.21
CA ASN A 49 0.44 3.71 -10.06
C ASN A 49 0.87 3.01 -8.76
N TYR A 50 1.05 1.68 -8.80
CA TYR A 50 1.54 0.93 -7.64
C TYR A 50 2.97 1.34 -7.23
N LYS A 51 3.88 1.56 -8.19
CA LYS A 51 5.24 2.05 -7.93
C LYS A 51 5.24 3.45 -7.31
N LEU A 52 4.45 4.37 -7.88
CA LEU A 52 4.31 5.74 -7.38
C LEU A 52 3.76 5.75 -5.96
N CYS A 53 2.72 4.96 -5.68
CA CYS A 53 2.18 4.81 -4.33
C CYS A 53 3.26 4.35 -3.33
N LYS A 54 4.04 3.32 -3.66
CA LYS A 54 5.11 2.83 -2.79
C LYS A 54 6.20 3.89 -2.56
N SER A 55 6.54 4.65 -3.60
CA SER A 55 7.53 5.73 -3.51
C SER A 55 7.05 6.82 -2.55
N PHE A 56 5.81 7.27 -2.72
CA PHE A 56 5.17 8.28 -1.87
C PHE A 56 5.16 7.85 -0.39
N TRP A 57 4.64 6.66 -0.07
CA TRP A 57 4.61 6.20 1.32
C TRP A 57 6.00 5.87 1.88
N GLY A 58 6.94 5.48 1.03
CA GLY A 58 8.35 5.35 1.39
C GLY A 58 8.97 6.69 1.83
N HIS A 59 8.63 7.78 1.12
CA HIS A 59 9.00 9.13 1.50
C HIS A 59 8.40 9.53 2.85
N ILE A 60 7.08 9.43 3.00
CA ILE A 60 6.38 9.77 4.26
C ILE A 60 6.96 8.98 5.44
N ARG A 61 7.20 7.67 5.28
CA ARG A 61 7.79 6.84 6.33
C ARG A 61 9.19 7.31 6.72
N THR A 62 9.98 7.76 5.76
CA THR A 62 11.32 8.29 5.99
C THR A 62 11.27 9.63 6.71
N GLN A 63 10.35 10.53 6.32
CA GLN A 63 10.16 11.82 7.01
C GLN A 63 9.71 11.63 8.45
N ARG A 64 8.63 10.86 8.68
CA ARG A 64 8.13 10.55 10.03
C ARG A 64 9.20 9.92 10.91
N LYS A 65 10.06 9.06 10.35
CA LYS A 65 11.20 8.49 11.08
C LYS A 65 12.22 9.57 11.50
N ARG A 66 12.53 10.53 10.63
CA ARG A 66 13.44 11.64 10.94
C ARG A 66 12.87 12.57 12.02
N GLU A 67 11.55 12.73 12.03
CA GLU A 67 10.81 13.54 12.99
C GLU A 67 10.50 12.79 14.31
N GLY A 68 10.88 11.50 14.42
CA GLY A 68 10.61 10.70 15.62
C GLY A 68 9.14 10.28 15.80
N ILE A 69 8.31 10.38 14.76
CA ILE A 69 6.87 10.08 14.82
C ILE A 69 6.63 8.57 14.67
N ILE A 70 5.89 7.98 15.61
CA ILE A 70 5.48 6.57 15.64
C ILE A 70 3.95 6.49 15.71
N PRO A 71 3.28 5.65 14.90
CA PRO A 71 3.86 4.75 13.90
C PRO A 71 4.43 5.51 12.69
N HIS A 72 5.51 4.95 12.10
CA HIS A 72 6.16 5.54 10.92
C HIS A 72 5.28 5.43 9.67
N LEU A 73 4.43 4.41 9.59
CA LEU A 73 3.39 4.32 8.58
C LEU A 73 2.10 4.91 9.19
N PRO A 74 1.49 5.93 8.56
CA PRO A 74 0.24 6.49 9.07
C PRO A 74 -0.91 5.48 9.09
N GLU A 75 -1.81 5.65 10.05
CA GLU A 75 -3.04 4.85 10.15
C GLU A 75 -3.97 5.14 8.98
N PRO A 76 -4.83 4.18 8.54
CA PRO A 76 -5.67 4.34 7.36
C PRO A 76 -6.49 5.64 7.31
N GLU A 77 -7.03 6.06 8.46
CA GLU A 77 -7.84 7.27 8.61
C GLU A 77 -7.06 8.57 8.32
N GLU A 78 -5.75 8.59 8.60
CA GLU A 78 -4.91 9.77 8.37
C GLU A 78 -4.41 9.87 6.93
N ARG A 79 -4.44 8.78 6.17
CA ARG A 79 -3.76 8.69 4.87
C ARG A 79 -4.35 9.61 3.83
N GLU A 80 -5.66 9.81 3.86
CA GLU A 80 -6.35 10.70 2.92
C GLU A 80 -5.95 12.15 3.15
N ARG A 81 -5.90 12.59 4.41
CA ARG A 81 -5.45 13.93 4.78
C ARG A 81 -4.00 14.17 4.36
N ILE A 82 -3.09 13.26 4.70
CA ILE A 82 -1.65 13.39 4.34
C ILE A 82 -1.44 13.47 2.83
N LYS A 83 -2.22 12.69 2.05
CA LYS A 83 -2.17 12.78 0.59
C LYS A 83 -2.64 14.15 0.10
N ALA A 84 -3.77 14.65 0.61
CA ALA A 84 -4.30 15.95 0.23
C ALA A 84 -3.30 17.08 0.55
N GLU A 85 -2.78 17.12 1.77
CA GLU A 85 -1.77 18.09 2.21
C GLU A 85 -0.53 18.08 1.31
N PHE A 86 0.01 16.89 1.02
CA PHE A 86 1.17 16.75 0.13
C PHE A 86 0.89 17.26 -1.29
N PHE A 87 -0.29 16.96 -1.85
CA PHE A 87 -0.66 17.44 -3.19
C PHE A 87 -0.85 18.96 -3.21
N GLU A 88 -1.47 19.55 -2.18
CA GLU A 88 -1.60 20.99 -2.06
C GLU A 88 -0.24 21.69 -1.97
N GLU A 89 0.68 21.16 -1.16
CA GLU A 89 2.04 21.68 -1.06
C GLU A 89 2.79 21.58 -2.38
N TYR A 90 2.66 20.45 -3.08
CA TYR A 90 3.25 20.25 -4.39
C TYR A 90 2.73 21.27 -5.42
N LEU A 91 1.41 21.49 -5.47
CA LEU A 91 0.79 22.46 -6.38
C LEU A 91 1.28 23.89 -6.11
N LYS A 92 1.42 24.28 -4.85
CA LYS A 92 1.95 25.59 -4.44
C LYS A 92 3.39 25.80 -4.87
N GLN A 93 4.21 24.75 -4.91
CA GLN A 93 5.62 24.83 -5.35
C GLN A 93 5.76 24.82 -6.88
N SER A 94 4.76 24.33 -7.60
CA SER A 94 4.75 24.26 -9.08
C SER A 94 4.07 25.45 -9.76
N SER A 95 3.53 26.40 -8.98
CA SER A 95 2.90 27.64 -9.44
C SER A 95 3.86 28.81 -9.31
#